data_AF-A0A9P5V500-F1
#
_entry.id   AF-A0A9P5V500-F1
#
_cell.length_a   1.000
_cell.length_b   1.000
_cell.length_c   1.000
_cell.angle_alpha   90.00
_cell.angle_beta   90.00
_cell.angle_gamma   90.00
#
_symmetry.space_group_name_H-M   'P 1'
#
loop_
_entity.id
_entity.type
_entity.pdbx_description
1 polymer ?
#
loop_
_entity_poly.entity_id
_entity_poly.type
_entity_poly.pdbx_seq_one_letter_code
_entity_poly.pdbx_strand_id
1 'polypeptide(L)'
;MTTAQEDSTMDQALQDQALQDEEQHEEQQQLTETTPKPERVFDARQQRINEIRLKFCVRDEFPITKNMIHPDGTLNQDYFRPPKGAKAEVARKWTEKERELLIKGIEKHGIGHFREISEEYLPAWSGNDLRVKSIRLMGRQNLQLYKDWKGGEEDISREFELNKAIGLKYGAWKGGCLVADDDGLVAKAIEEQWPNAAKAAPVGSADNSGASTPNDEDIEME
;
A
#
# COMPACT_ATOMS: atom_id res chain seq x y z
N MET A 1 -82.21 -18.26 30.32
CA MET A 1 -81.78 -19.17 29.24
C MET A 1 -81.39 -18.31 28.04
N THR A 2 -80.19 -17.71 28.05
CA THR A 2 -79.67 -16.85 26.96
C THR A 2 -78.18 -16.54 27.19
N THR A 3 -77.35 -17.56 27.47
CA THR A 3 -75.89 -17.40 27.70
C THR A 3 -75.13 -18.61 27.17
N ALA A 4 -75.45 -19.05 25.97
CA ALA A 4 -74.74 -20.15 25.31
C ALA A 4 -74.58 -19.98 23.78
N GLN A 5 -75.02 -18.85 23.22
CA GLN A 5 -74.88 -18.57 21.77
C GLN A 5 -73.79 -17.54 21.44
N GLU A 6 -73.24 -16.84 22.42
CA GLU A 6 -72.26 -15.78 22.16
C GLU A 6 -70.81 -16.31 22.09
N ASP A 7 -70.47 -17.36 22.85
CA ASP A 7 -69.10 -17.94 22.84
C ASP A 7 -68.77 -18.69 21.55
N SER A 8 -69.76 -19.33 20.89
CA SER A 8 -69.50 -20.09 19.66
C SER A 8 -69.26 -19.18 18.44
N THR A 9 -69.69 -17.93 18.49
CA THR A 9 -69.61 -17.00 17.34
C THR A 9 -68.24 -16.31 17.30
N MET A 10 -67.58 -16.17 18.45
CA MET A 10 -66.31 -15.47 18.59
C MET A 10 -65.11 -16.35 18.18
N ASP A 11 -65.18 -17.65 18.44
CA ASP A 11 -64.16 -18.62 17.98
C ASP A 11 -64.19 -18.81 16.46
N GLN A 12 -65.38 -18.78 15.85
CA GLN A 12 -65.54 -18.92 14.40
C GLN A 12 -65.02 -17.68 13.65
N ALA A 13 -65.19 -16.48 14.23
CA ALA A 13 -64.65 -15.23 13.68
C ALA A 13 -63.11 -15.14 13.75
N LEU A 14 -62.49 -15.70 14.80
CA LEU A 14 -61.03 -15.73 14.94
C LEU A 14 -60.38 -16.74 13.97
N GLN A 15 -61.08 -17.83 13.65
CA GLN A 15 -60.59 -18.85 12.75
C GLN A 15 -60.70 -18.44 11.27
N ASP A 16 -61.76 -17.71 10.91
CA ASP A 16 -61.91 -17.12 9.57
C ASP A 16 -60.92 -15.96 9.33
N GLN A 17 -60.55 -15.21 10.37
CA GLN A 17 -59.57 -14.13 10.27
C GLN A 17 -58.14 -14.66 10.10
N ALA A 18 -57.80 -15.78 10.74
CA ALA A 18 -56.49 -16.43 10.56
C ALA A 18 -56.31 -17.06 9.17
N LEU A 19 -57.39 -17.62 8.58
CA LEU A 19 -57.35 -18.17 7.22
C LEU A 19 -57.24 -17.07 6.15
N GLN A 20 -57.87 -15.90 6.38
CA GLN A 20 -57.73 -14.74 5.48
C GLN A 20 -56.33 -14.12 5.54
N ASP A 21 -55.66 -14.15 6.70
CA ASP A 21 -54.29 -13.65 6.83
C ASP A 21 -53.26 -14.62 6.20
N GLU A 22 -53.49 -15.94 6.22
CA GLU A 22 -52.64 -16.91 5.50
C GLU A 22 -52.82 -16.85 3.97
N GLU A 23 -54.06 -16.72 3.46
CA GLU A 23 -54.30 -16.53 2.02
C GLU A 23 -53.69 -15.22 1.49
N GLN A 24 -53.74 -14.13 2.27
CA GLN A 24 -53.09 -12.87 1.91
C GLN A 24 -51.56 -12.94 1.96
N HIS A 25 -51.00 -13.79 2.82
CA HIS A 25 -49.55 -14.00 2.89
C HIS A 25 -49.02 -14.90 1.76
N GLU A 26 -49.80 -15.87 1.28
CA GLU A 26 -49.45 -16.69 0.11
C GLU A 26 -49.63 -15.91 -1.22
N GLU A 27 -50.65 -15.07 -1.36
CA GLU A 27 -50.81 -14.21 -2.54
C GLU A 27 -49.72 -13.14 -2.64
N GLN A 28 -49.22 -12.60 -1.52
CA GLN A 28 -48.06 -11.68 -1.54
C GLN A 28 -46.72 -12.37 -1.80
N GLN A 29 -46.58 -13.66 -1.50
CA GLN A 29 -45.36 -14.41 -1.83
C GLN A 29 -45.34 -14.83 -3.31
N GLN A 30 -46.49 -15.11 -3.93
CA GLN A 30 -46.56 -15.51 -5.35
C GLN A 30 -46.50 -14.32 -6.34
N LEU A 31 -46.74 -13.08 -5.92
CA LEU A 31 -46.68 -11.91 -6.82
C LEU A 31 -45.28 -11.29 -7.00
N THR A 32 -44.22 -11.82 -6.38
CA THR A 32 -42.86 -11.23 -6.48
C THR A 32 -41.94 -11.94 -7.48
N GLU A 33 -42.41 -12.97 -8.18
CA GLU A 33 -41.53 -13.84 -9.00
C GLU A 33 -41.53 -13.60 -10.51
N THR A 34 -42.31 -12.65 -11.07
CA THR A 34 -42.39 -12.51 -12.54
C THR A 34 -42.27 -11.09 -13.10
N THR A 35 -41.83 -10.11 -12.31
CA THR A 35 -41.29 -8.87 -12.89
C THR A 35 -39.83 -9.07 -13.26
N PRO A 36 -39.44 -9.13 -14.56
CA PRO A 36 -38.04 -9.10 -14.93
C PRO A 36 -37.43 -7.83 -14.37
N LYS A 37 -36.45 -7.99 -13.48
CA LYS A 37 -35.59 -6.90 -13.01
C LYS A 37 -35.15 -6.13 -14.24
N PRO A 38 -35.27 -4.78 -14.26
CA PRO A 38 -34.85 -4.00 -15.41
C PRO A 38 -33.38 -4.32 -15.68
N GLU A 39 -33.13 -4.94 -16.84
CA GLU A 39 -31.82 -5.40 -17.28
C GLU A 39 -30.89 -4.19 -17.31
N ARG A 40 -30.06 -4.08 -16.26
CA ARG A 40 -29.25 -2.89 -16.04
C ARG A 40 -28.10 -2.93 -17.04
N VAL A 41 -27.91 -1.86 -17.79
CA VAL A 41 -26.77 -1.56 -18.70
C VAL A 41 -25.37 -1.80 -18.07
N PHE A 42 -25.31 -2.06 -16.76
CA PHE A 42 -24.15 -2.55 -16.02
C PHE A 42 -23.68 -3.96 -16.39
N ASP A 43 -24.52 -4.78 -17.02
CA ASP A 43 -24.24 -6.21 -17.24
C ASP A 43 -23.11 -6.42 -18.26
N ALA A 44 -23.16 -5.77 -19.42
CA ALA A 44 -22.14 -5.93 -20.47
C ALA A 44 -20.74 -5.48 -20.03
N ARG A 45 -20.64 -4.40 -19.23
CA ARG A 45 -19.35 -3.96 -18.68
C ARG A 45 -18.84 -4.95 -17.64
N GLN A 46 -19.71 -5.45 -16.77
CA GLN A 46 -19.32 -6.39 -15.73
C GLN A 46 -18.91 -7.75 -16.31
N GLN A 47 -19.62 -8.23 -17.33
CA GLN A 47 -19.27 -9.41 -18.11
C GLN A 47 -17.89 -9.25 -18.74
N ARG A 48 -17.63 -8.11 -19.42
CA ARG A 48 -16.30 -7.84 -19.99
C ARG A 48 -15.19 -7.79 -18.93
N ILE A 49 -15.47 -7.24 -17.75
CA ILE A 49 -14.51 -7.25 -16.63
C ILE A 49 -14.23 -8.69 -16.16
N ASN A 50 -15.27 -9.51 -16.04
CA ASN A 50 -15.15 -10.91 -15.64
C ASN A 50 -14.36 -11.72 -16.67
N GLU A 51 -14.61 -11.52 -17.97
CA GLU A 51 -13.84 -12.13 -19.06
C GLU A 51 -12.35 -11.73 -19.01
N ILE A 52 -12.06 -10.44 -18.81
CA ILE A 52 -10.69 -9.95 -18.65
C ILE A 52 -10.01 -10.63 -17.45
N ARG A 53 -10.71 -10.76 -16.31
CA ARG A 53 -10.15 -11.45 -15.13
C ARG A 53 -9.85 -12.91 -15.41
N LEU A 54 -10.77 -13.65 -16.02
CA LEU A 54 -10.55 -15.04 -16.39
C LEU A 54 -9.36 -15.20 -17.34
N LYS A 55 -9.23 -14.30 -18.32
CA LYS A 55 -8.15 -14.35 -19.32
C LYS A 55 -6.77 -13.98 -18.77
N PHE A 56 -6.68 -13.00 -17.87
CA PHE A 56 -5.41 -12.40 -17.47
C PHE A 56 -4.98 -12.72 -16.02
N CYS A 57 -5.93 -12.99 -15.13
CA CYS A 57 -5.65 -13.26 -13.72
C CYS A 57 -5.55 -14.75 -13.42
N VAL A 58 -6.27 -15.62 -14.14
CA VAL A 58 -6.17 -17.08 -13.96
C VAL A 58 -5.17 -17.63 -14.97
N ARG A 59 -4.09 -18.23 -14.47
CA ARG A 59 -3.03 -18.82 -15.30
C ARG A 59 -2.82 -20.28 -14.92
N ASP A 60 -2.74 -21.16 -15.91
CA ASP A 60 -2.61 -22.60 -15.67
C ASP A 60 -1.25 -22.95 -15.07
N GLU A 61 -0.21 -22.19 -15.39
CA GLU A 61 1.12 -22.35 -14.80
C GLU A 61 1.19 -21.97 -13.30
N PHE A 62 0.21 -21.21 -12.78
CA PHE A 62 0.14 -20.80 -11.37
C PHE A 62 -1.19 -21.20 -10.73
N PRO A 63 -1.33 -22.44 -10.24
CA PRO A 63 -2.57 -22.95 -9.64
C PRO A 63 -3.13 -22.08 -8.51
N ILE A 64 -2.27 -21.37 -7.77
CA ILE A 64 -2.67 -20.45 -6.71
C ILE A 64 -3.56 -19.30 -7.20
N THR A 65 -3.45 -18.91 -8.48
CA THR A 65 -4.26 -17.83 -9.07
C THR A 65 -5.74 -18.22 -9.23
N LYS A 66 -6.04 -19.53 -9.29
CA LYS A 66 -7.41 -20.06 -9.34
C LYS A 66 -8.21 -19.76 -8.06
N ASN A 67 -7.52 -19.45 -6.96
CA ASN A 67 -8.16 -19.07 -5.70
C ASN A 67 -8.53 -17.59 -5.63
N MET A 68 -8.03 -16.76 -6.56
CA MET A 68 -8.26 -15.30 -6.58
C MET A 68 -9.57 -14.90 -7.29
N ILE A 69 -9.96 -15.68 -8.29
CA ILE A 69 -11.10 -15.41 -9.18
C ILE A 69 -11.98 -16.66 -9.21
N HIS A 70 -13.29 -16.49 -9.00
CA HIS A 70 -14.25 -17.58 -9.11
C HIS A 70 -14.45 -18.00 -10.59
N PRO A 71 -14.98 -19.20 -10.85
CA PRO A 71 -15.20 -19.67 -12.23
C PRO A 71 -16.14 -18.78 -13.07
N ASP A 72 -16.98 -17.96 -12.44
CA ASP A 72 -17.87 -16.97 -13.08
C ASP A 72 -17.17 -15.63 -13.41
N GLY A 73 -15.87 -15.54 -13.12
CA GLY A 73 -15.04 -14.34 -13.30
C GLY A 73 -15.24 -13.27 -12.22
N THR A 74 -16.00 -13.55 -11.16
CA THR A 74 -16.12 -12.67 -10.01
C THR A 74 -14.90 -12.76 -9.08
N LEU A 75 -14.61 -11.68 -8.35
CA LEU A 75 -13.43 -11.61 -7.47
C LEU A 75 -13.71 -12.35 -6.15
N ASN A 76 -12.83 -13.26 -5.76
CA ASN A 76 -12.90 -13.88 -4.44
C ASN A 76 -12.44 -12.86 -3.38
N GLN A 77 -13.38 -12.16 -2.74
CA GLN A 77 -13.09 -11.14 -1.73
C GLN A 77 -12.39 -11.72 -0.49
N ASP A 78 -12.66 -12.98 -0.14
CA ASP A 78 -12.05 -13.63 1.01
C ASP A 78 -10.57 -13.96 0.78
N TYR A 79 -10.14 -14.10 -0.48
CA TYR A 79 -8.71 -14.25 -0.82
C TYR A 79 -7.88 -13.01 -0.45
N PHE A 80 -8.45 -11.80 -0.60
CA PHE A 80 -7.75 -10.54 -0.34
C PHE A 80 -7.95 -10.03 1.10
N ARG A 81 -8.76 -10.71 1.89
CA ARG A 81 -8.90 -10.39 3.30
C ARG A 81 -7.71 -10.95 4.08
N PRO A 82 -7.15 -10.18 5.03
CA PRO A 82 -6.18 -10.72 5.98
C PRO A 82 -6.75 -12.01 6.62
N PRO A 83 -5.93 -13.04 6.84
CA PRO A 83 -6.36 -14.27 7.51
C PRO A 83 -7.10 -13.95 8.81
N LYS A 84 -8.22 -14.66 9.07
CA LYS A 84 -8.98 -14.48 10.31
C LYS A 84 -8.05 -14.76 11.50
N GLY A 85 -7.76 -13.72 12.29
CA GLY A 85 -6.82 -13.80 13.42
C GLY A 85 -5.42 -13.23 13.15
N ALA A 86 -5.14 -12.73 11.94
CA ALA A 86 -3.97 -11.89 11.69
C ALA A 86 -4.10 -10.64 12.58
N LYS A 87 -3.26 -10.57 13.61
CA LYS A 87 -3.16 -9.37 14.44
C LYS A 87 -2.69 -8.26 13.50
N ALA A 88 -3.48 -7.19 13.38
CA ALA A 88 -3.01 -5.99 12.71
C ALA A 88 -1.71 -5.59 13.41
N GLU A 89 -0.58 -5.64 12.70
CA GLU A 89 0.65 -5.14 13.25
C GLU A 89 0.42 -3.67 13.61
N VAL A 90 0.60 -3.33 14.88
CA VAL A 90 0.44 -1.97 15.35
C VAL A 90 1.48 -1.15 14.60
N ALA A 91 1.03 -0.38 13.60
CA ALA A 91 1.90 0.44 12.77
C ALA A 91 2.76 1.32 13.68
N ARG A 92 4.07 1.07 13.69
CA ARG A 92 5.00 1.80 14.53
C ARG A 92 4.97 3.27 14.16
N LYS A 93 4.79 4.13 15.16
CA LYS A 93 4.77 5.57 14.97
C LYS A 93 6.19 6.12 15.05
N TRP A 94 6.51 7.03 14.15
CA TRP A 94 7.76 7.80 14.20
C TRP A 94 7.54 9.00 15.13
N THR A 95 8.29 9.09 16.22
CA THR A 95 8.19 10.14 17.24
C THR A 95 9.47 10.96 17.31
N GLU A 96 9.48 11.98 18.16
CA GLU A 96 10.65 12.84 18.38
C GLU A 96 11.84 12.05 18.93
N LYS A 97 11.59 11.01 19.74
CA LYS A 97 12.66 10.16 20.28
C LYS A 97 13.41 9.45 19.17
N GLU A 98 12.71 8.88 18.19
CA GLU A 98 13.38 8.25 17.05
C GLU A 98 14.09 9.28 16.16
N ARG A 99 13.55 10.49 16.05
CA ARG A 99 14.21 11.60 15.34
C ARG A 99 15.55 11.97 16.00
N GLU A 100 15.57 12.17 17.31
CA GLU A 100 16.80 12.47 18.06
C GLU A 100 17.84 11.34 17.95
N LEU A 101 17.41 10.08 18.02
CA LEU A 101 18.27 8.92 17.86
C LEU A 101 18.86 8.84 16.44
N LEU A 102 18.08 9.17 15.42
CA LEU A 102 18.56 9.25 14.05
C LEU A 102 19.62 10.35 13.89
N ILE A 103 19.42 11.53 14.48
CA ILE A 103 20.40 12.62 14.46
C ILE A 103 21.71 12.17 15.11
N LYS A 104 21.65 11.54 16.29
CA LYS A 104 22.84 10.98 16.96
C LYS A 104 23.54 9.93 16.11
N GLY A 105 22.78 9.07 15.44
CA GLY A 105 23.30 8.09 14.51
C GLY A 105 24.04 8.72 13.33
N ILE A 106 23.46 9.77 12.73
CA ILE A 106 24.08 10.52 11.63
C ILE A 106 25.35 11.24 12.11
N GLU A 107 25.32 11.85 13.29
CA GLU A 107 26.50 12.51 13.86
C GLU A 107 27.66 11.52 14.08
N LYS A 108 27.36 10.31 14.53
CA LYS A 108 28.38 9.28 14.80
C LYS A 108 28.87 8.57 13.54
N HIS A 109 27.95 8.00 12.75
CA HIS A 109 28.26 7.11 11.62
C HIS A 109 28.29 7.85 10.29
N GLY A 110 27.42 8.85 10.11
CA GLY A 110 27.27 9.62 8.88
C GLY A 110 26.12 9.15 8.01
N ILE A 111 25.71 10.01 7.06
CA ILE A 111 24.68 9.67 6.08
C ILE A 111 25.20 8.61 5.10
N GLY A 112 24.42 7.54 4.93
CA GLY A 112 24.78 6.38 4.10
C GLY A 112 25.01 5.10 4.91
N HIS A 113 25.38 5.23 6.18
CA HIS A 113 25.62 4.12 7.12
C HIS A 113 24.35 3.76 7.92
N PHE A 114 23.23 3.59 7.20
CA PHE A 114 21.92 3.38 7.84
C PHE A 114 21.80 2.03 8.53
N ARG A 115 22.60 1.05 8.14
CA ARG A 115 22.60 -0.27 8.77
C ARG A 115 23.20 -0.17 10.18
N GLU A 116 24.33 0.51 10.31
CA GLU A 116 25.03 0.76 11.56
C GLU A 116 24.17 1.59 12.51
N ILE A 117 23.50 2.63 11.98
CA ILE A 117 22.56 3.45 12.76
C ILE A 117 21.37 2.62 13.24
N SER A 118 20.83 1.75 12.38
CA SER A 118 19.77 0.82 12.75
C SER A 118 20.24 -0.10 13.87
N GLU A 119 21.37 -0.78 13.72
CA GLU A 119 21.88 -1.75 14.70
C GLU A 119 22.14 -1.11 16.08
N GLU A 120 22.65 0.11 16.12
CA GLU A 120 23.03 0.77 17.38
C GLU A 120 21.88 1.56 18.04
N TYR A 121 21.15 2.37 17.26
CA TYR A 121 20.22 3.36 17.82
C TYR A 121 18.75 3.02 17.56
N LEU A 122 18.45 2.38 16.43
CA LEU A 122 17.08 2.19 15.94
C LEU A 122 16.86 0.76 15.41
N PRO A 123 17.08 -0.30 16.23
CA PRO A 123 17.11 -1.70 15.77
C PRO A 123 15.77 -2.19 15.23
N ALA A 124 14.71 -1.46 15.54
CA ALA A 124 13.37 -1.75 15.10
C ALA A 124 13.10 -1.23 13.67
N TRP A 125 13.89 -0.28 13.16
CA TRP A 125 13.68 0.39 11.88
C TRP A 125 14.66 -0.14 10.84
N SER A 126 14.18 -0.46 9.63
CA SER A 126 15.10 -0.91 8.59
C SER A 126 16.00 0.24 8.12
N GLY A 127 17.19 -0.09 7.60
CA GLY A 127 18.07 0.92 7.01
C GLY A 127 17.40 1.72 5.88
N ASN A 128 16.45 1.12 5.14
CA ASN A 128 15.67 1.82 4.14
C ASN A 128 14.68 2.83 4.76
N ASP A 129 14.03 2.48 5.87
CA ASP A 129 13.18 3.43 6.59
C ASP A 129 14.00 4.62 7.06
N LEU A 130 15.17 4.38 7.66
CA LEU A 130 16.08 5.42 8.12
C LEU A 130 16.58 6.32 6.99
N ARG A 131 16.83 5.74 5.81
CA ARG A 131 17.14 6.52 4.59
C ARG A 131 16.00 7.47 4.23
N VAL A 132 14.75 6.98 4.20
CA VAL A 132 13.58 7.82 3.89
C VAL A 132 13.36 8.90 4.95
N LYS A 133 13.58 8.59 6.23
CA LYS A 133 13.52 9.58 7.32
C LYS A 133 14.61 10.63 7.19
N SER A 134 15.82 10.22 6.82
CA SER A 134 16.96 11.13 6.59
C SER A 134 16.72 12.05 5.39
N ILE A 135 16.08 11.57 4.33
CA ILE A 135 15.63 12.41 3.18
C ILE A 135 14.74 13.56 3.64
N ARG A 136 13.78 13.27 4.54
CA ARG A 136 12.87 14.27 5.12
C ARG A 136 13.60 15.20 6.07
N LEU A 137 14.54 14.67 6.86
CA LEU A 137 15.31 15.41 7.83
C LEU A 137 16.26 16.43 7.16
N MET A 138 16.93 16.03 6.10
CA MET A 138 17.85 16.89 5.31
C MET A 138 17.12 17.77 4.30
N GLY A 139 15.84 17.51 4.04
CA GLY A 139 15.07 18.24 3.04
C GLY A 139 15.51 17.95 1.61
N ARG A 140 16.04 16.77 1.31
CA ARG A 140 16.53 16.41 -0.03
C ARG A 140 16.34 14.94 -0.35
N GLN A 141 15.81 14.65 -1.54
CA GLN A 141 15.55 13.27 -1.97
C GLN A 141 16.84 12.48 -2.26
N ASN A 142 17.81 13.11 -2.91
CA ASN A 142 19.08 12.47 -3.23
C ASN A 142 20.13 12.77 -2.15
N LEU A 143 20.46 11.74 -1.35
CA LEU A 143 21.46 11.83 -0.28
C LEU A 143 22.89 11.48 -0.74
N GLN A 144 23.14 11.18 -2.02
CA GLN A 144 24.47 10.74 -2.49
C GLN A 144 25.58 11.77 -2.22
N LEU A 145 25.27 13.07 -2.29
CA LEU A 145 26.23 14.12 -1.96
C LEU A 145 26.56 14.22 -0.47
N TYR A 146 25.73 13.61 0.37
CA TYR A 146 25.94 13.53 1.82
C TYR A 146 26.57 12.21 2.23
N LYS A 147 27.09 11.40 1.30
CA LYS A 147 27.76 10.15 1.67
C LYS A 147 28.89 10.45 2.67
N ASP A 148 28.88 9.73 3.79
CA ASP A 148 29.82 9.88 4.91
C ASP A 148 29.74 11.23 5.64
N TRP A 149 28.82 12.12 5.26
CA TRP A 149 28.62 13.41 5.91
C TRP A 149 28.07 13.21 7.33
N LYS A 150 28.66 13.93 8.28
CA LYS A 150 28.30 13.93 9.70
C LYS A 150 27.98 15.35 10.12
N GLY A 151 26.93 15.52 10.90
CA GLY A 151 26.53 16.80 11.43
C GLY A 151 25.50 16.62 12.53
N GLY A 152 25.48 17.56 13.47
CA GLY A 152 24.50 17.59 14.54
C GLY A 152 23.17 18.18 14.09
N GLU A 153 22.28 18.45 15.04
CA GLU A 153 20.95 19.02 14.75
C GLU A 153 21.01 20.39 14.06
N GLU A 154 21.95 21.25 14.47
CA GLU A 154 22.12 22.59 13.88
C GLU A 154 22.59 22.52 12.43
N ASP A 155 23.54 21.62 12.13
CA ASP A 155 24.04 21.42 10.78
C ASP A 155 22.94 20.88 9.86
N ILE A 156 22.21 19.87 10.33
CA ILE A 156 21.07 19.29 9.61
C ILE A 156 20.00 20.36 9.34
N SER A 157 19.70 21.22 10.32
CA SER A 157 18.71 22.28 10.17
C SER A 157 19.16 23.34 9.15
N ARG A 158 20.44 23.70 9.17
CA ARG A 158 21.05 24.59 8.17
C ARG A 158 20.95 23.99 6.77
N GLU A 159 21.28 22.71 6.62
CA GLU A 159 21.19 21.98 5.37
C GLU A 159 19.76 21.90 4.83
N PHE A 160 18.80 21.65 5.72
CA PHE A 160 17.38 21.64 5.39
C PHE A 160 16.93 22.99 4.82
N GLU A 161 17.25 24.10 5.48
CA GLU A 161 16.83 25.43 5.03
C GLU A 161 17.54 25.85 3.73
N LEU A 162 18.80 25.45 3.52
CA LEU A 162 19.48 25.67 2.24
C LEU A 162 18.83 24.90 1.09
N ASN A 163 18.57 23.60 1.28
CA ASN A 163 17.89 22.77 0.30
C ASN A 163 16.48 23.30 -0.02
N LYS A 164 15.77 23.79 1.01
CA LYS A 164 14.46 24.42 0.88
C LYS A 164 14.53 25.73 0.10
N ALA A 165 15.52 26.57 0.35
CA ALA A 165 15.71 27.82 -0.40
C ALA A 165 15.94 27.54 -1.90
N ILE A 166 16.79 26.57 -2.25
CA ILE A 166 16.99 26.13 -3.64
C ILE A 166 15.67 25.62 -4.23
N GLY A 167 14.98 24.74 -3.51
CA GLY A 167 13.74 24.13 -3.98
C GLY A 167 12.64 25.15 -4.22
N LEU A 168 12.53 26.17 -3.38
CA LEU A 168 11.57 27.26 -3.58
C LEU A 168 11.96 28.18 -4.73
N LYS A 169 13.26 28.47 -4.90
CA LYS A 169 13.78 29.32 -5.98
C LYS A 169 13.50 28.74 -7.37
N TYR A 170 13.64 27.42 -7.54
CA TYR A 170 13.47 26.74 -8.84
C TYR A 170 12.17 25.92 -8.96
N GLY A 171 11.23 26.03 -8.00
CA GLY A 171 9.97 25.28 -8.03
C GLY A 171 10.13 23.76 -7.87
N ALA A 172 11.24 23.31 -7.28
CA ALA A 172 11.63 21.91 -7.13
C ALA A 172 11.43 21.35 -5.70
N TRP A 173 10.74 22.09 -4.83
CA TRP A 173 10.37 21.63 -3.48
C TRP A 173 9.05 20.82 -3.50
N LYS A 174 9.13 19.49 -3.31
CA LYS A 174 7.97 18.58 -3.43
C LYS A 174 7.93 17.54 -2.29
N GLY A 175 6.78 17.42 -1.62
CA GLY A 175 6.77 16.92 -0.24
C GLY A 175 7.71 17.79 0.60
N GLY A 176 8.20 17.44 1.77
CA GLY A 176 9.21 18.29 2.44
C GLY A 176 10.63 18.21 1.88
N CYS A 177 10.85 18.10 0.56
CA CYS A 177 12.18 17.78 0.00
C CYS A 177 12.49 18.47 -1.34
N LEU A 178 13.76 18.77 -1.55
CA LEU A 178 14.35 19.15 -2.82
C LEU A 178 14.45 17.94 -3.77
N VAL A 179 13.87 18.09 -4.96
CA VAL A 179 13.88 17.11 -6.06
C VAL A 179 14.67 17.68 -7.24
N ALA A 180 15.16 16.83 -8.14
CA ALA A 180 15.78 17.28 -9.38
C ALA A 180 14.77 18.00 -10.28
N ASP A 181 15.25 18.98 -11.04
CA ASP A 181 14.54 19.64 -12.12
C ASP A 181 15.02 19.11 -13.48
N ASP A 182 14.15 19.19 -14.49
CA ASP A 182 14.47 18.72 -15.85
C ASP A 182 15.50 19.64 -16.54
N ASP A 183 15.58 20.90 -16.13
CA ASP A 183 16.48 21.93 -16.69
C ASP A 183 17.89 21.91 -16.08
N GLY A 184 18.13 21.10 -15.04
CA GLY A 184 19.42 20.96 -14.36
C GLY A 184 19.87 22.18 -13.52
N LEU A 185 18.99 23.16 -13.30
CA LEU A 185 19.27 24.37 -12.50
C LEU A 185 19.48 24.03 -11.03
N VAL A 186 18.75 23.04 -10.50
CA VAL A 186 18.93 22.56 -9.13
C VAL A 186 20.30 21.94 -8.96
N ALA A 187 20.73 21.10 -9.91
CA ALA A 187 22.04 20.47 -9.88
C ALA A 187 23.16 21.51 -9.85
N LYS A 188 23.07 22.54 -10.70
CA LYS A 188 24.04 23.63 -10.77
C LYS A 188 24.08 24.47 -9.48
N ALA A 189 22.92 24.80 -8.91
CA ALA A 189 22.84 25.53 -7.64
C ALA A 189 23.44 24.74 -6.48
N ILE A 190 23.24 23.41 -6.46
CA ILE A 190 23.84 22.52 -5.48
C ILE A 190 25.37 22.46 -5.65
N GLU A 191 25.87 22.41 -6.88
CA GLU A 191 27.31 22.41 -7.14
C GLU A 191 27.99 23.71 -6.69
N GLU A 192 27.33 24.85 -6.91
CA GLU A 192 27.82 26.15 -6.42
C GLU A 192 27.84 26.20 -4.88
N GLN A 193 26.84 25.62 -4.22
CA GLN A 193 26.79 25.50 -2.77
C GLN A 193 27.79 24.47 -2.22
N TRP A 194 28.09 23.42 -2.98
CA TRP A 194 28.98 22.32 -2.60
C TRP A 194 30.09 22.07 -3.62
N PRO A 195 31.02 23.01 -3.80
CA PRO A 195 32.00 22.96 -4.89
C PRO A 195 32.97 21.76 -4.81
N ASN A 196 33.05 21.10 -3.64
CA ASN A 196 33.87 19.90 -3.44
C ASN A 196 33.12 18.56 -3.53
N ALA A 197 31.77 18.54 -3.61
CA ALA A 197 31.02 17.28 -3.71
C ALA A 197 30.97 16.73 -5.14
N ALA A 198 31.07 17.59 -6.15
CA ALA A 198 31.04 17.20 -7.57
C ALA A 198 32.29 16.42 -8.04
N LYS A 199 33.40 16.46 -7.28
CA LYS A 199 34.63 15.72 -7.63
C LYS A 199 34.65 14.25 -7.18
N ALA A 200 33.58 13.77 -6.53
CA ALA A 200 33.46 12.37 -6.10
C ALA A 200 32.70 11.47 -7.10
N ALA A 201 32.24 11.99 -8.24
CA ALA A 201 31.80 11.15 -9.36
C ALA A 201 31.98 11.92 -10.67
N PRO A 202 32.86 11.41 -11.55
CA PRO A 202 32.34 10.60 -12.64
C PRO A 202 33.13 9.30 -12.82
N VAL A 203 32.58 8.37 -13.63
CA VAL A 203 33.10 7.06 -14.09
C VAL A 203 32.41 5.88 -13.38
N GLY A 204 31.62 5.03 -14.05
CA GLY A 204 31.32 4.95 -15.46
C GLY A 204 30.16 4.00 -15.76
N SER A 205 29.41 4.37 -16.81
CA SER A 205 28.75 3.41 -17.67
C SER A 205 29.83 2.60 -18.38
N ALA A 206 30.00 1.33 -18.01
CA ALA A 206 30.79 0.36 -18.77
C ALA A 206 30.25 -1.06 -18.50
N ASP A 207 29.72 -1.67 -19.55
CA ASP A 207 29.70 -3.09 -19.85
C ASP A 207 29.50 -4.10 -18.70
N ASN A 208 28.23 -4.47 -18.49
CA ASN A 208 27.91 -5.76 -17.88
C ASN A 208 27.89 -6.84 -18.98
N SER A 209 29.08 -7.27 -19.41
CA SER A 209 29.27 -8.51 -20.17
C SER A 209 30.37 -9.34 -19.50
N GLY A 210 29.97 -10.45 -18.87
CA GLY A 210 30.91 -11.48 -18.45
C GLY A 210 30.91 -11.77 -16.94
N ALA A 211 29.87 -12.45 -16.47
CA ALA A 211 30.01 -13.35 -15.33
C ALA A 211 29.33 -14.68 -15.69
N SER A 212 30.13 -15.57 -16.29
CA SER A 212 29.81 -16.99 -16.35
C SER A 212 29.72 -17.53 -14.93
N THR A 213 28.55 -18.02 -14.55
CA THR A 213 28.41 -18.94 -13.41
C THR A 213 28.97 -20.30 -13.81
N PRO A 214 29.79 -20.97 -12.98
CA PRO A 214 30.10 -22.38 -13.16
C PRO A 214 28.83 -23.20 -12.88
N ASN A 215 28.50 -24.13 -13.78
CA ASN A 215 27.51 -25.16 -13.54
C ASN A 215 28.02 -26.09 -12.43
N ASP A 216 27.34 -26.08 -11.28
CA ASP A 216 27.36 -27.16 -10.29
C ASP A 216 26.13 -28.05 -10.57
N GLU A 217 26.28 -28.99 -11.52
CA GLU A 217 25.40 -30.16 -11.65
C GLU A 217 26.27 -31.37 -11.97
N ASP A 218 26.88 -31.94 -10.92
CA ASP A 218 27.34 -33.34 -10.90
C ASP A 218 27.06 -33.89 -9.49
N ILE A 219 25.78 -34.25 -9.25
CA ILE A 219 25.41 -35.21 -8.21
C ILE A 219 25.10 -36.52 -8.94
N GLU A 220 26.12 -37.34 -9.13
CA GLU A 220 25.98 -38.74 -9.47
C GLU A 220 25.38 -39.46 -8.25
N MET A 221 24.16 -39.99 -8.41
CA MET A 221 23.64 -41.07 -7.57
C MET A 221 23.99 -42.40 -8.23
N GLU A 222 24.98 -43.10 -7.68
CA GLU A 222 25.06 -44.56 -7.71
C GLU A 222 24.46 -45.14 -6.41
#